data_AF-A0A9D1FMK5-F1
#
_entry.id   AF-A0A9D1FMK5-F1
#
_cell.length_a   1.000
_cell.length_b   1.000
_cell.length_c   1.000
_cell.angle_alpha   90.00
_cell.angle_beta   90.00
_cell.angle_gamma   90.00
#
_symmetry.space_group_name_H-M   'P 1'
#
loop_
_entity.id
_entity.type
_entity.pdbx_description
1 polymer ?
#
loop_
_entity_poly.entity_id
_entity_poly.type
_entity_poly.pdbx_seq_one_letter_code
_entity_poly.pdbx_strand_id
1 'polypeptide(L)'
;MIDETIKQLRIKNNMPQSQLAKRLGVTRSSVNAWEMGISVPTTQYLVELSLIFQVSTDYLLGLDKKATLDISGLTPKDMDVLYPLVQHLRSLNQEKEE
;
A
#
# COMPACT_ATOMS: atom_id res chain seq x y z
N MET A 1 -9.77 0.06 -8.43
CA MET A 1 -10.20 -1.33 -8.11
C MET A 1 -9.00 -2.11 -7.58
N ILE A 2 -9.17 -3.27 -6.93
CA ILE A 2 -8.05 -4.00 -6.28
C ILE A 2 -6.91 -4.37 -7.24
N ASP A 3 -7.24 -4.74 -8.46
CA ASP A 3 -6.32 -5.01 -9.57
C ASP A 3 -5.38 -3.83 -9.87
N GLU A 4 -5.94 -2.61 -9.96
CA GLU A 4 -5.17 -1.38 -10.15
C GLU A 4 -4.30 -1.08 -8.94
N THR A 5 -4.83 -1.24 -7.73
CA THR A 5 -4.12 -0.97 -6.47
C THR A 5 -2.89 -1.88 -6.33
N ILE A 6 -3.03 -3.18 -6.61
CA ILE A 6 -1.91 -4.13 -6.56
C ILE A 6 -0.81 -3.71 -7.54
N LYS A 7 -1.18 -3.38 -8.78
CA LYS A 7 -0.23 -2.95 -9.81
C LYS A 7 0.49 -1.67 -9.41
N GLN A 8 -0.24 -0.68 -8.90
CA GLN A 8 0.33 0.59 -8.45
C GLN A 8 1.32 0.40 -7.29
N LEU A 9 0.93 -0.34 -6.25
CA LEU A 9 1.80 -0.62 -5.10
C LEU A 9 3.05 -1.39 -5.50
N ARG A 10 2.91 -2.36 -6.41
CA ARG A 10 4.04 -3.11 -6.96
C ARG A 10 5.03 -2.20 -7.68
N ILE A 11 4.54 -1.31 -8.55
CA ILE A 11 5.37 -0.36 -9.30
C ILE A 11 6.04 0.64 -8.35
N LYS A 12 5.31 1.17 -7.37
CA LYS A 12 5.85 2.10 -6.34
C LYS A 12 7.01 1.49 -5.55
N ASN A 13 6.97 0.17 -5.34
CA ASN A 13 8.03 -0.60 -4.67
C ASN A 13 9.12 -1.11 -5.63
N ASN A 14 9.16 -0.65 -6.90
CA ASN A 14 10.12 -1.09 -7.92
C ASN A 14 10.20 -2.62 -8.10
N MET A 15 9.07 -3.31 -7.92
CA MET A 15 9.02 -4.76 -7.91
C MET A 15 8.50 -5.30 -9.25
N PRO A 16 9.19 -6.23 -9.95
CA PRO A 16 8.60 -6.93 -11.09
C PRO A 16 7.57 -7.97 -10.62
N GLN A 17 6.60 -8.32 -11.48
CA GLN A 17 5.56 -9.31 -11.17
C GLN A 17 6.15 -10.66 -10.70
N SER A 18 7.28 -11.08 -11.26
CA SER A 18 7.99 -12.29 -10.86
C SER A 18 8.53 -12.24 -9.43
N GLN A 19 8.97 -11.07 -8.97
CA GLN A 19 9.46 -10.90 -7.60
C GLN A 19 8.30 -10.94 -6.59
N LEU A 20 7.17 -10.29 -6.92
CA LEU A 20 5.96 -10.37 -6.10
C LEU A 20 5.45 -11.80 -6.00
N ALA A 21 5.39 -12.50 -7.13
CA ALA A 21 4.99 -13.90 -7.21
C ALA A 21 5.89 -14.80 -6.34
N LYS A 22 7.21 -14.58 -6.39
CA LYS A 22 8.19 -15.32 -5.57
C LYS A 22 7.97 -15.09 -4.06
N ARG A 23 7.66 -13.85 -3.65
CA ARG A 23 7.38 -13.53 -2.23
C ARG A 23 6.10 -14.20 -1.74
N LEU A 24 5.08 -14.28 -2.59
CA LEU A 24 3.78 -14.87 -2.27
C LEU A 24 3.73 -16.40 -2.47
N GLY A 25 4.79 -17.01 -3.02
CA GLY A 25 4.78 -18.45 -3.34
C GLY A 25 3.82 -18.82 -4.48
N VAL A 26 3.51 -17.89 -5.39
CA VAL A 26 2.61 -18.09 -6.53
C VAL A 26 3.34 -17.97 -7.86
N THR A 27 2.63 -18.22 -8.96
CA THR A 27 3.18 -18.02 -10.30
C THR A 27 3.11 -16.54 -10.73
N ARG A 28 4.02 -16.12 -11.62
CA ARG A 28 3.95 -14.79 -12.26
C ARG A 28 2.59 -14.57 -12.95
N SER A 29 2.05 -15.61 -13.58
CA SER A 29 0.76 -15.57 -14.27
C SER A 29 -0.39 -15.27 -13.30
N SER A 30 -0.35 -15.78 -12.07
CA SER A 30 -1.33 -15.45 -11.02
C SER A 30 -1.33 -13.95 -10.71
N VAL A 31 -0.15 -13.37 -10.48
CA VAL A 31 -0.01 -11.92 -10.23
C VAL A 31 -0.49 -11.11 -11.42
N ASN A 32 -0.16 -11.51 -12.65
CA ASN A 32 -0.63 -10.83 -13.85
C ASN A 32 -2.16 -10.91 -13.99
N ALA A 33 -2.77 -12.06 -13.69
CA ALA A 33 -4.21 -12.22 -13.73
C ALA A 33 -4.93 -11.33 -12.70
N TRP A 34 -4.33 -11.13 -11.51
CA TRP A 34 -4.83 -10.17 -10.53
C TRP A 34 -4.73 -8.73 -11.01
N GLU A 35 -3.58 -8.32 -11.55
CA GLU A 35 -3.35 -6.95 -12.03
C GLU A 35 -4.18 -6.58 -13.27
N MET A 36 -4.69 -7.58 -14.00
CA MET A 36 -5.57 -7.40 -15.17
C MET A 36 -7.06 -7.58 -14.82
N GLY A 37 -7.40 -7.82 -13.55
CA GLY A 37 -8.79 -8.04 -13.13
C GLY A 37 -9.41 -9.36 -13.63
N ILE A 38 -8.61 -10.28 -14.17
CA ILE A 38 -9.06 -11.59 -14.68
C ILE A 38 -9.44 -12.52 -13.51
N SER A 39 -8.74 -12.38 -12.39
CA SER A 39 -9.04 -13.11 -11.16
C SER A 39 -8.75 -12.24 -9.95
N VAL A 40 -9.24 -12.63 -8.77
CA VAL A 40 -9.06 -11.87 -7.52
C VAL A 40 -8.20 -12.70 -6.57
N PRO A 41 -7.25 -12.08 -5.84
CA PRO A 41 -6.51 -12.78 -4.78
C PRO A 41 -7.48 -13.28 -3.71
N THR A 42 -7.23 -14.48 -3.19
CA THR A 42 -7.98 -15.00 -2.04
C THR A 42 -7.69 -14.17 -0.80
N THR A 43 -8.50 -14.31 0.25
CA THR A 43 -8.31 -13.61 1.53
C THR A 43 -6.91 -13.82 2.11
N GLN A 44 -6.34 -15.03 1.97
CA GLN A 44 -4.97 -15.32 2.39
C GLN A 44 -3.95 -14.41 1.67
N TYR A 45 -4.03 -14.32 0.34
CA TYR A 45 -3.11 -13.46 -0.42
C TYR A 45 -3.39 -11.98 -0.19
N LEU A 46 -4.63 -11.60 0.12
CA LEU A 46 -4.95 -10.22 0.47
C LEU A 46 -4.21 -9.79 1.74
N VAL A 47 -4.16 -10.64 2.77
CA VAL A 47 -3.40 -10.38 4.00
C VAL A 47 -1.90 -10.32 3.71
N GLU A 48 -1.36 -11.25 2.93
CA GLU A 48 0.06 -11.22 2.58
C GLU A 48 0.44 -9.96 1.77
N LEU A 49 -0.41 -9.55 0.81
CA LEU A 49 -0.23 -8.32 0.06
C LEU A 49 -0.25 -7.08 0.97
N SER A 50 -1.12 -7.07 1.98
CA SER A 50 -1.23 -5.95 2.93
C SER A 50 0.05 -5.83 3.76
N LEU A 51 0.64 -6.96 4.17
CA LEU A 51 1.92 -7.00 4.87
C LEU A 51 3.10 -6.61 3.97
N ILE A 52 3.17 -7.13 2.75
CA ILE A 52 4.26 -6.83 1.79
C ILE A 52 4.29 -5.35 1.43
N PHE A 53 3.11 -4.74 1.22
CA PHE A 53 3.01 -3.35 0.81
C PHE A 53 2.83 -2.36 1.98
N GLN A 54 2.76 -2.85 3.22
CA GLN A 54 2.56 -2.05 4.42
C GLN A 54 1.33 -1.13 4.33
N VAL A 55 0.21 -1.70 3.87
CA VAL A 55 -1.08 -1.01 3.76
C VAL A 55 -2.17 -1.84 4.44
N SER A 56 -3.32 -1.26 4.72
CA SER A 56 -4.48 -2.03 5.17
C SER A 56 -5.12 -2.82 4.02
N THR A 57 -5.86 -3.87 4.37
CA THR A 57 -6.71 -4.60 3.41
C THR A 57 -7.79 -3.70 2.82
N ASP A 58 -8.32 -2.76 3.61
CA ASP A 58 -9.29 -1.75 3.17
C ASP A 58 -8.72 -0.85 2.07
N TYR A 59 -7.44 -0.47 2.16
CA TYR A 59 -6.77 0.27 1.10
C TYR A 59 -6.63 -0.58 -0.17
N LEU A 60 -6.22 -1.84 -0.05
CA LEU A 60 -6.14 -2.77 -1.19
C LEU A 60 -7.49 -2.94 -1.89
N LEU A 61 -8.56 -3.08 -1.12
CA LEU A 61 -9.92 -3.24 -1.62
C LEU A 61 -10.55 -1.93 -2.11
N GLY A 62 -9.89 -0.78 -1.90
CA GLY A 62 -10.41 0.53 -2.26
C GLY A 62 -11.56 1.03 -1.38
N LEU A 63 -11.74 0.45 -0.19
CA LEU A 63 -12.74 0.85 0.81
C LEU A 63 -12.31 2.12 1.56
N ASP A 64 -11.01 2.30 1.77
CA ASP A 64 -10.45 3.54 2.31
C ASP A 64 -9.34 4.06 1.39
N LYS A 65 -9.46 5.32 0.95
CA LYS A 65 -8.43 5.98 0.12
C LYS A 65 -7.39 6.71 0.98
N LYS A 66 -7.52 6.69 2.30
CA LYS A 66 -6.53 7.28 3.20
C LYS A 66 -5.22 6.49 3.08
N ALA A 67 -4.16 7.21 2.73
CA ALA A 67 -2.81 6.68 2.85
C ALA A 67 -2.49 6.46 4.33
N THR A 68 -2.11 5.24 4.70
CA THR A 68 -1.62 4.91 6.02
C THR A 68 -0.09 5.00 6.04
N LEU A 69 0.47 5.45 7.16
CA LEU A 69 1.91 5.38 7.43
C LEU A 69 2.11 4.31 8.50
N ASP A 70 2.94 3.31 8.22
CA ASP A 70 3.35 2.36 9.26
C ASP A 70 4.28 3.08 10.25
N ILE A 71 3.84 3.13 11.50
CA ILE A 71 4.57 3.74 12.62
C ILE A 71 5.11 2.67 13.59
N SER A 72 5.07 1.39 13.19
CA SER A 72 5.58 0.28 13.99
C SER A 72 7.07 0.45 14.27
N GLY A 73 7.47 0.29 15.53
CA GLY A 73 8.86 0.44 15.95
C GLY A 73 9.29 1.88 16.27
N LEU A 74 8.41 2.87 16.13
CA LEU A 74 8.67 4.25 16.57
C LEU A 74 8.49 4.40 18.08
N THR A 75 9.34 5.23 18.67
CA THR A 75 9.24 5.62 20.08
C THR A 75 8.32 6.82 20.25
N PRO A 76 7.82 7.09 21.48
CA PRO A 76 7.06 8.31 21.76
C PRO A 76 7.78 9.60 21.32
N LYS A 77 9.12 9.64 21.45
CA LYS A 77 9.93 10.79 21.02
C LYS A 77 9.93 10.98 19.50
N ASP A 78 9.91 9.89 18.73
CA ASP A 78 9.83 9.97 17.27
C ASP A 78 8.46 10.53 16.86
N MET A 79 7.41 10.16 17.59
CA MET A 79 6.05 10.67 17.36
C MET A 79 5.92 12.16 17.70
N ASP A 80 6.61 12.65 18.74
CA ASP A 80 6.66 14.08 19.09
C ASP A 80 7.25 14.94 17.96
N VAL A 81 8.11 14.36 17.11
CA VAL A 81 8.67 15.04 15.92
C VAL A 81 7.76 14.92 14.70
N LEU A 82 7.16 13.74 14.50
CA LEU A 82 6.30 13.50 13.35
C LEU A 82 4.99 14.29 13.41
N TYR A 83 4.41 14.46 14.59
CA TYR A 83 3.12 15.13 14.73
C TYR A 83 3.17 16.60 14.26
N PRO A 84 4.11 17.44 14.71
CA PRO A 84 4.27 18.81 14.23
C PRO A 84 4.56 18.88 12.73
N LEU A 85 5.38 17.98 12.20
CA LEU A 85 5.70 17.94 10.77
C LEU A 85 4.46 17.68 9.92
N VAL A 86 3.63 16.72 10.31
CA VAL A 86 2.37 16.42 9.61
C VAL A 86 1.42 17.61 9.64
N GLN A 87 1.33 18.32 10.77
CA GLN A 87 0.49 19.52 10.87
C GLN A 87 1.01 20.65 9.98
N HIS A 88 2.33 20.86 9.94
CA HIS A 88 2.95 21.86 9.08
C HIS A 88 2.72 21.56 7.59
N LEU A 89 2.88 20.31 7.16
CA LEU A 89 2.61 19.93 5.76
C LEU A 89 1.14 20.12 5.39
N ARG A 90 0.21 19.92 6.34
CA ARG A 90 -1.22 20.20 6.12
C ARG A 90 -1.49 21.68 5.94
N SER A 91 -0.90 22.56 6.76
CA SER A 91 -1.10 24.00 6.63
C SER A 91 -0.55 24.53 5.30
N LEU A 92 0.63 24.08 4.89
CA LEU A 92 1.23 24.47 3.61
C LEU A 92 0.40 24.07 2.38
N ASN A 93 -0.32 22.95 2.44
CA ASN A 93 -1.18 22.53 1.33
C ASN A 93 -2.49 23.34 1.29
N GLN A 94 -3.00 23.77 2.45
CA GLN A 94 -4.18 24.64 2.51
C GLN A 94 -3.89 26.04 1.98
N GLU A 95 -2.69 26.59 2.26
CA GLU A 95 -2.25 27.91 1.75
C GLU A 95 -1.97 27.93 0.23
N LYS A 96 -1.82 26.77 -0.41
CA LYS A 96 -1.58 26.67 -1.87
C LYS A 96 -2.84 26.52 -2.71
N GLU A 97 -3.98 26.27 -2.07
CA GLU A 97 -5.27 26.09 -2.74
C GLU A 97 -6.13 27.38 -2.72
N GLU A 98 -5.68 28.43 -2.04
CA GLU A 98 -6.21 29.82 -2.07
C GLU A 98 -5.49 30.69 -3.11
#